data_AF-A0A7Y0XCL5-F1
#
_entry.id   AF-A0A7Y0XCL5-F1
#
_cell.length_a   1.000
_cell.length_b   1.000
_cell.length_c   1.000
_cell.angle_alpha   90.00
_cell.angle_beta   90.00
_cell.angle_gamma   90.00
#
_symmetry.space_group_name_H-M   'P 1'
#
loop_
_entity.id
_entity.type
_entity.pdbx_description
1 polymer ?
#
loop_
_entity_poly.entity_id
_entity_poly.type
_entity_poly.pdbx_seq_one_letter_code
_entity_poly.pdbx_strand_id
1 'polypeptide(L)'
;TPYLEIPELSEYELEIVELRLDETTWQLPMSEIEKLADTGIKLLCVVNPANPASVKFSDETLDNLSNFVNNERSDLFIVTDD
;
A
#
# COMPACT_ATOMS: atom_id res chain seq x y z
N THR A 1 -7.78 12.28 7.56
CA THR A 1 -6.49 12.93 7.23
C THR A 1 -6.48 13.12 5.74
N PRO A 2 -5.75 14.11 5.19
CA PRO A 2 -5.85 14.46 3.77
C PRO A 2 -5.66 13.26 2.81
N TYR A 3 -4.81 12.29 3.14
CA TYR A 3 -4.59 11.08 2.32
C TYR A 3 -5.76 10.08 2.27
N LEU A 4 -6.62 10.08 3.29
CA LEU A 4 -7.85 9.28 3.31
C LEU A 4 -9.00 10.05 2.66
N GLU A 5 -8.98 11.38 2.75
CA GLU A 5 -10.06 12.23 2.25
C GLU A 5 -10.02 12.41 0.73
N ILE A 6 -8.83 12.50 0.11
CA ILE A 6 -8.69 12.71 -1.34
C ILE A 6 -9.26 11.53 -2.15
N PRO A 7 -8.94 10.26 -1.86
CA PRO A 7 -9.50 9.13 -2.61
C PRO A 7 -11.01 8.96 -2.42
N GLU A 8 -11.56 9.40 -1.29
CA GLU A 8 -13.00 9.36 -0.97
C GLU A 8 -13.81 10.50 -1.60
N LEU A 9 -13.15 11.49 -2.21
CA LEU A 9 -13.87 12.56 -2.90
C LEU A 9 -14.69 11.95 -4.04
N SER A 10 -15.99 12.21 -4.03
CA SER A 10 -16.96 11.68 -5.00
C SER A 10 -16.61 11.99 -6.45
N GLU A 11 -15.75 12.98 -6.68
CA GLU A 11 -15.25 13.35 -8.01
C GLU A 11 -14.29 12.32 -8.62
N TYR A 12 -13.65 11.46 -7.81
CA TYR A 12 -12.73 10.44 -8.30
C TYR A 12 -13.35 9.04 -8.43
N GLU A 13 -14.52 8.81 -7.81
CA GLU A 13 -15.27 7.53 -7.86
C GLU A 13 -14.39 6.28 -7.60
N LEU A 14 -13.39 6.40 -6.72
CA LEU A 14 -12.46 5.31 -6.42
C LEU A 14 -13.06 4.35 -5.38
N GLU A 15 -12.87 3.05 -5.62
CA GLU A 15 -13.10 2.01 -4.61
C GLU A 15 -11.83 1.82 -3.79
N ILE A 16 -11.92 2.01 -2.48
CA ILE A 16 -10.76 1.96 -1.58
C ILE A 16 -10.64 0.56 -0.98
N VAL A 17 -9.48 -0.04 -1.17
CA VAL A 17 -9.07 -1.29 -0.51
C VAL A 17 -8.05 -0.95 0.57
N GLU A 18 -8.41 -1.18 1.83
CA GLU A 18 -7.52 -0.93 2.96
C GLU A 18 -6.46 -2.04 3.10
N LEU A 19 -5.19 -1.63 3.14
CA LEU A 19 -4.07 -2.46 3.58
C LEU A 19 -3.73 -2.13 5.04
N ARG A 20 -3.63 -3.16 5.89
CA ARG A 20 -3.40 -3.00 7.34
C ARG A 20 -1.95 -3.33 7.69
N LEU A 21 -1.30 -2.43 8.42
CA LEU A 21 0.01 -2.71 8.99
C LEU A 21 -0.13 -3.60 10.23
N ASP A 22 0.88 -4.41 10.50
CA ASP A 22 0.98 -5.15 11.76
C ASP A 22 1.05 -4.18 12.94
N GLU A 23 0.21 -4.39 13.95
CA GLU A 23 0.04 -3.43 15.07
C GLU A 23 1.27 -3.35 15.99
N THR A 24 2.18 -4.33 15.93
CA THR A 24 3.37 -4.38 16.78
C THR A 24 4.59 -3.79 16.07
N THR A 25 4.80 -4.18 14.82
CA THR A 25 5.98 -3.87 14.02
C THR A 25 5.77 -2.71 13.05
N TRP A 26 4.51 -2.33 12.80
CA TRP A 26 4.11 -1.34 11.80
C TRP A 26 4.59 -1.69 10.38
N GLN A 27 4.86 -2.97 10.12
CA GLN A 27 5.26 -3.47 8.81
C GLN A 27 4.04 -3.96 8.03
N LEU A 28 4.12 -3.94 6.70
CA LEU A 28 3.09 -4.51 5.84
C LEU A 28 3.28 -6.03 5.76
N PRO A 29 2.37 -6.85 6.31
CA PRO A 29 2.51 -8.29 6.29
C PRO A 29 2.20 -8.86 4.90
N MET A 30 2.74 -10.05 4.61
CA MET A 30 2.54 -10.71 3.31
C MET A 30 1.07 -10.94 2.98
N SER A 31 0.23 -11.26 3.97
CA SER A 31 -1.22 -11.44 3.78
C SER A 31 -1.93 -10.20 3.25
N GLU A 32 -1.37 -9.01 3.51
CA GLU A 32 -1.92 -7.74 3.01
C GLU A 32 -1.35 -7.43 1.62
N ILE A 33 -0.09 -7.79 1.35
CA ILE A 33 0.49 -7.74 0.00
C ILE A 33 -0.30 -8.63 -0.96
N GLU A 34 -0.70 -9.84 -0.54
CA GLU A 34 -1.46 -10.78 -1.36
C GLU A 34 -2.83 -10.24 -1.82
N LYS A 35 -3.42 -9.27 -1.10
CA LYS A 35 -4.65 -8.59 -1.57
C LYS A 35 -4.43 -7.87 -2.89
N LEU A 36 -3.20 -7.41 -3.13
CA LEU A 36 -2.81 -6.79 -4.40
C LEU A 36 -2.82 -7.79 -5.55
N ALA A 37 -3.09 -9.08 -5.37
CA ALA A 37 -3.34 -10.00 -6.48
C ALA A 37 -4.65 -9.65 -7.23
N ASP A 38 -5.56 -8.90 -6.60
CA ASP A 38 -6.78 -8.43 -7.26
C ASP A 38 -6.45 -7.41 -8.36
N THR A 39 -6.58 -7.85 -9.61
CA THR A 39 -6.36 -7.03 -10.81
C THR A 39 -7.30 -5.82 -10.94
N GLY A 40 -8.37 -5.75 -10.15
CA GLY A 40 -9.21 -4.56 -9.99
C GLY A 40 -8.47 -3.41 -9.30
N ILE A 41 -7.52 -3.72 -8.40
CA ILE A 41 -6.68 -2.72 -7.75
C ILE A 41 -5.66 -2.20 -8.75
N LYS A 42 -5.73 -0.91 -9.08
CA LYS A 42 -4.84 -0.27 -10.06
C LYS A 42 -3.74 0.58 -9.45
N LEU A 43 -3.95 1.08 -8.24
CA LEU A 43 -3.07 2.03 -7.60
C LEU A 43 -2.85 1.65 -6.14
N LEU A 44 -1.59 1.51 -5.76
CA LEU A 44 -1.16 1.39 -4.38
C LEU A 44 -0.62 2.75 -3.92
N CYS A 45 -1.27 3.35 -2.92
CA CYS A 45 -0.81 4.56 -2.26
C CYS A 45 -0.16 4.22 -0.92
N VAL A 46 1.07 4.68 -0.72
CA VAL A 46 1.84 4.44 0.51
C VAL A 46 2.36 5.77 1.05
N VAL A 47 2.40 5.90 2.38
CA VAL A 47 3.15 6.96 3.06
C VAL A 47 4.29 6.28 3.81
N ASN A 48 5.54 6.55 3.41
CA ASN A 48 6.72 5.86 3.94
C ASN A 48 7.88 6.85 4.13
N PRO A 49 8.22 7.26 5.38
CA PRO A 49 7.85 6.61 6.64
C PRO A 49 6.39 6.81 7.05
N ALA A 50 5.78 5.78 7.65
CA ALA A 50 4.37 5.81 8.03
C ALA A 50 4.08 6.98 8.98
N ASN A 51 3.02 7.75 8.73
CA ASN A 51 2.54 8.82 9.61
C ASN A 51 1.22 8.36 10.27
N PRO A 52 1.09 8.30 11.61
CA PRO A 52 1.95 8.89 12.66
C PRO A 52 3.05 8.00 13.24
N ALA A 53 3.14 6.73 12.84
CA ALA A 53 4.04 5.75 13.46
C ALA A 53 5.53 6.11 13.37
N SER A 54 5.93 6.94 12.40
CA SER A 54 7.31 7.31 12.05
C SER A 54 8.22 6.10 11.81
N VAL A 55 7.64 5.00 11.32
CA VAL A 55 8.34 3.75 10.99
C VAL A 55 8.42 3.63 9.48
N LYS A 56 9.63 3.42 8.96
CA LYS A 56 9.82 3.06 7.54
C LYS A 56 9.56 1.58 7.32
N PHE A 57 9.22 1.20 6.10
CA PHE A 57 9.27 -0.20 5.71
C PHE A 57 10.68 -0.77 5.86
N SER A 58 10.73 -1.97 6.42
CA SER A 58 11.92 -2.80 6.52
C SER A 58 12.34 -3.29 5.14
N ASP A 59 13.61 -3.67 5.00
CA ASP A 59 14.12 -4.22 3.75
C ASP A 59 13.35 -5.50 3.37
N GLU A 60 12.96 -6.32 4.36
CA GLU A 60 12.12 -7.50 4.16
C GLU A 60 10.74 -7.15 3.56
N THR A 61 10.07 -6.13 4.08
CA THR A 61 8.78 -5.67 3.54
C THR A 61 8.93 -5.14 2.11
N LEU A 62 9.98 -4.37 1.84
CA LEU A 62 10.26 -3.84 0.50
C LEU A 62 10.59 -4.96 -0.49
N ASP A 63 11.38 -5.95 -0.09
CA ASP A 63 11.73 -7.11 -0.90
C ASP A 63 10.49 -7.96 -1.22
N ASN A 64 9.63 -8.22 -0.23
CA ASN A 64 8.37 -8.95 -0.44
C ASN A 64 7.46 -8.21 -1.43
N LEU A 65 7.28 -6.89 -1.27
CA LEU A 65 6.45 -6.08 -2.16
C LEU A 65 7.05 -6.04 -3.58
N SER A 66 8.37 -5.82 -3.70
CA SER A 66 9.08 -5.79 -4.98
C SER A 66 8.98 -7.14 -5.71
N ASN A 67 9.22 -8.24 -5.01
CA ASN A 67 9.09 -9.59 -5.57
C ASN A 67 7.66 -9.86 -6.04
N PHE A 68 6.66 -9.49 -5.24
CA PHE A 68 5.26 -9.66 -5.62
C PHE A 68 4.90 -8.85 -6.87
N VAL A 69 5.26 -7.57 -6.91
CA VAL A 69 4.98 -6.69 -8.05
C VAL A 69 5.67 -7.19 -9.33
N ASN A 70 6.95 -7.57 -9.24
CA ASN A 70 7.69 -8.02 -10.41
C ASN A 70 7.18 -9.36 -10.98
N ASN A 71 6.67 -10.25 -10.14
CA ASN A 71 6.25 -11.58 -10.57
C ASN A 71 4.75 -11.68 -10.89
N GLU A 72 3.91 -10.93 -10.18
CA GLU A 72 2.44 -11.10 -10.25
C GLU A 72 1.71 -9.84 -10.72
N ARG A 73 2.23 -8.64 -10.43
CA ARG A 73 1.51 -7.36 -10.63
C ARG A 73 2.36 -6.28 -11.29
N SER A 74 3.02 -6.63 -12.39
CA SER A 74 3.83 -5.67 -13.16
C SER A 74 3.02 -4.49 -13.74
N ASP A 75 1.68 -4.56 -13.69
CA ASP A 75 0.74 -3.52 -14.09
C ASP A 75 0.34 -2.55 -12.97
N LEU A 76 0.75 -2.81 -11.72
CA LEU A 76 0.35 -2.02 -10.55
C LEU A 76 1.10 -0.69 -10.51
N PHE A 77 0.37 0.42 -10.42
CA PHE A 77 0.96 1.73 -10.13
C PHE A 77 1.21 1.86 -8.63
N ILE A 78 2.38 2.40 -8.26
CA ILE A 78 2.75 2.68 -6.87
C ILE A 78 3.03 4.17 -6.74
N VAL A 79 2.33 4.83 -5.83
CA VAL A 79 2.56 6.22 -5.44
C VAL A 79 2.98 6.22 -3.98
N THR A 80 4.13 6.83 -3.71
CA THR A 80 4.66 6.98 -2.35
C THR A 80 4.85 8.45 -2.02
N ASP A 81 4.52 8.82 -0.78
CA ASP A 81 4.89 10.09 -0.16
C ASP A 81 5.96 9.79 0.92
N ASP A 82 7.16 10.32 0.72
CA ASP A 82 8.39 10.04 1.49
C ASP A 82 8.89 11.28 2.25
#